data_AF-A0A7Y2FWD7-F1
#
_entry.id   AF-A0A7Y2FWD7-F1
#
_cell.length_a   1.000
_cell.length_b   1.000
_cell.length_c   1.000
_cell.angle_alpha   90.00
_cell.angle_beta   90.00
_cell.angle_gamma   90.00
#
_symmetry.space_group_name_H-M   'P 1'
#
loop_
_entity.id
_entity.type
_entity.pdbx_description
1 polymer ?
#
loop_
_entity_poly.entity_id
_entity_poly.type
_entity_poly.pdbx_seq_one_letter_code
_entity_poly.pdbx_strand_id
1 'polypeptide(L)' 'MDSKLDPISLILYSVQGKKMPISMQYRDGLLSVGTMDLKPGVYFVLLRSESKYVPKRFIKI' A
#
# COMPACT_ATOMS: atom_id res chain seq x y z
N MET A 1 -8.83 12.97 -22.88
CA MET A 1 -9.29 11.67 -22.33
C MET A 1 -8.67 11.55 -20.96
N ASP A 2 -9.45 11.82 -19.92
CA ASP A 2 -9.03 11.61 -18.54
C ASP A 2 -8.76 10.12 -18.33
N SER A 3 -7.48 9.78 -18.16
CA SER A 3 -7.10 8.45 -17.68
C SER A 3 -7.63 8.31 -16.25
N LYS A 4 -8.86 7.82 -16.11
CA LYS A 4 -9.35 7.28 -14.85
C LYS A 4 -8.33 6.24 -14.41
N LEU A 5 -7.49 6.61 -13.44
CA LEU A 5 -6.60 5.67 -12.80
C LEU A 5 -7.48 4.57 -12.20
N ASP A 6 -7.25 3.33 -12.61
CA ASP A 6 -7.90 2.18 -12.00
C ASP A 6 -7.71 2.27 -10.48
N PRO A 7 -8.72 1.94 -9.66
CA PRO A 7 -8.61 2.08 -8.23
C PRO A 7 -7.44 1.23 -7.71
N ILE A 8 -6.38 1.91 -7.27
CA ILE A 8 -5.24 1.28 -6.62
C ILE A 8 -5.62 1.14 -5.15
N SER A 9 -5.80 -0.10 -4.71
CA SER A 9 -5.89 -0.43 -3.29
C SER A 9 -4.52 -0.86 -2.78
N LEU A 10 -4.18 -0.42 -1.57
CA LEU A 10 -2.96 -0.82 -0.89
C LEU A 10 -3.33 -1.53 0.42
N ILE A 11 -2.61 -2.60 0.72
CA ILE A 11 -2.74 -3.33 1.97
C ILE A 11 -1.35 -3.54 2.56
N LEU A 12 -1.17 -3.11 3.80
CA LEU A 12 0.07 -3.32 4.56
C LEU A 12 -0.11 -4.51 5.49
N TYR A 13 0.86 -5.42 5.51
CA TYR A 13 0.92 -6.54 6.41
C TYR A 13 2.24 -6.55 7.17
N SER A 14 2.20 -6.92 8.45
CA SER A 14 3.40 -7.33 9.19
C SER A 14 3.92 -8.68 8.67
N VAL A 15 5.20 -9.00 8.96
CA VAL A 15 5.78 -10.33 8.63
C VAL A 15 5.00 -11.51 9.22
N GLN A 16 4.24 -11.28 10.30
CA GLN A 16 3.36 -12.28 10.93
C GLN A 16 2.04 -12.47 10.18
N GLY A 17 1.80 -11.75 9.08
CA GLY A 17 0.57 -11.81 8.29
C GLY A 17 -0.58 -10.97 8.85
N LYS A 18 -0.37 -10.21 9.94
CA LYS A 18 -1.39 -9.29 10.47
C LYS A 18 -1.52 -8.06 9.58
N LYS A 19 -2.74 -7.75 9.14
CA LYS A 19 -3.07 -6.52 8.39
C LYS A 19 -2.92 -5.29 9.29
N MET A 20 -2.23 -4.28 8.80
CA MET A 20 -2.01 -3.01 9.49
C MET A 20 -3.01 -1.95 9.01
N PRO A 21 -3.53 -1.10 9.90
CA PRO A 21 -4.34 0.04 9.50
C PRO A 21 -3.47 1.05 8.76
N ILE A 22 -3.99 1.57 7.65
CA ILE A 22 -3.32 2.59 6.83
C ILE A 22 -4.31 3.69 6.46
N SER A 23 -3.78 4.88 6.22
CA SER A 23 -4.45 5.95 5.50
C SER A 23 -3.81 6.08 4.12
N MET A 24 -4.64 6.38 3.12
CA MET A 24 -4.20 6.60 1.75
C MET A 24 -4.61 8.00 1.31
N GLN A 25 -3.69 8.76 0.73
CA GLN A 25 -3.94 10.07 0.16
C GLN A 25 -3.37 10.12 -1.24
N TYR A 26 -4.21 10.46 -2.21
CA TYR A 26 -3.78 10.68 -3.59
C TYR A 26 -3.64 12.18 -3.83
N ARG A 27 -2.45 12.65 -4.18
CA ARG A 27 -2.17 14.06 -4.44
C ARG A 27 -1.10 14.19 -5.52
N ASP A 28 -1.34 15.04 -6.51
CA ASP A 28 -0.36 15.40 -7.56
C ASP A 28 0.26 14.18 -8.28
N GLY A 29 -0.56 13.16 -8.57
CA GLY A 29 -0.11 11.93 -9.22
C GLY A 29 0.54 10.89 -8.28
N LEU A 30 0.75 11.23 -7.01
CA LEU A 30 1.42 10.40 -6.01
C LEU A 30 0.42 9.81 -5.01
N LEU A 31 0.55 8.51 -4.75
CA LEU A 31 -0.15 7.84 -3.66
C LEU A 31 0.73 7.86 -2.40
N SER A 32 0.35 8.69 -1.43
CA SER A 32 0.96 8.72 -0.10
C SER A 32 0.24 7.75 0.83
N VAL A 33 1.01 6.96 1.57
CA VAL A 33 0.50 5.97 2.52
C VAL A 33 1.00 6.33 3.91
N GLY A 34 0.07 6.54 4.83
CA GLY A 34 0.34 6.79 6.25
C GLY A 34 -0.08 5.60 7.10
N THR A 35 0.57 5.43 8.24
CA THR A 35 0.22 4.41 9.24
C THR A 35 0.77 4.87 10.59
N MET A 36 0.14 4.45 11.67
CA MET A 36 0.51 4.84 13.03
C MET A 36 1.03 3.61 13.79
N ASP A 37 1.98 3.82 14.70
CA ASP A 37 2.48 2.82 15.66
C ASP A 37 3.03 1.53 15.03
N LEU A 38 3.87 1.65 14.00
CA LEU A 38 4.64 0.51 13.51
C LEU A 38 5.82 0.22 14.43
N LYS A 39 5.86 -1.01 14.97
CA LYS A 39 7.04 -1.51 15.64
C LYS A 39 8.16 -1.75 14.60
N PRO A 40 9.44 -1.55 14.95
CA PRO A 40 10.55 -1.87 14.07
C PRO A 40 10.46 -3.31 13.55
N GLY A 41 10.69 -3.52 12.26
CA GLY A 41 10.54 -4.85 11.66
C GLY A 41 10.32 -4.87 10.15
N VAL A 42 10.02 -6.07 9.65
CA VAL A 42 9.73 -6.29 8.22
C VAL A 42 8.23 -6.29 8.00
N TYR A 43 7.81 -5.53 7.01
CA TYR A 43 6.44 -5.44 6.53
C TYR A 43 6.43 -5.75 5.03
N PHE A 44 5.26 -6.13 4.52
CA PHE A 44 5.05 -6.23 3.09
C PHE A 44 3.79 -5.49 2.66
N VAL A 45 3.92 -4.82 1.52
CA VAL A 45 2.87 -4.06 0.87
C VAL A 45 2.34 -4.87 -0.30
N LEU A 46 1.02 -5.01 -0.33
CA LEU A 46 0.27 -5.53 -1.45
C LEU A 46 -0.45 -4.35 -2.11
N LEU A 47 -0.08 -4.07 -3.33
CA LEU A 47 -0.85 -3.21 -4.21
C LEU A 47 -1.82 -4.10 -4.99
N ARG A 48 -3.03 -3.63 -5.21
CA ARG A 48 -4.01 -4.29 -6.07
C ARG A 48 -4.66 -3.24 -6.94
N SER A 49 -4.51 -3.42 -8.24
CA SER A 49 -5.24 -2.69 -9.27
C SER A 49 -6.17 -3.69 -9.97
N GLU A 50 -7.35 -3.25 -10.37
CA GLU A 50 -8.33 -4.12 -11.06
C GLU A 50 -7.78 -4.70 -12.36
N SER A 51 -6.84 -4.01 -13.00
CA SER A 51 -6.33 -4.36 -14.32
C SER A 51 -5.02 -5.15 -14.31
N LYS A 52 -4.30 -5.28 -13.19
CA LYS A 52 -2.98 -5.95 -13.14
C LYS A 52 -2.62 -6.57 -11.77
N TYR A 53 -1.90 -7.70 -11.83
CA TYR A 53 -1.10 -8.20 -10.71
C TYR A 53 -0.03 -7.17 -10.34
N VAL A 54 -0.04 -6.69 -9.10
CA VAL A 54 0.94 -5.70 -8.63
C VAL A 54 1.95 -6.38 -7.70
N PRO A 55 3.25 -6.07 -7.83
CA PRO A 55 4.31 -6.74 -7.07
C PRO A 55 4.17 -6.60 -5.56
N LYS A 56 4.45 -7.69 -4.83
CA LYS A 56 4.70 -7.65 -3.40
C LYS A 56 5.99 -6.86 -3.16
N ARG A 57 5.96 -5.84 -2.30
CA ARG A 57 7.18 -5.14 -1.88
C ARG A 57 7.41 -5.30 -0.39
N PHE A 58 8.63 -5.65 -0.02
CA PHE A 58 9.05 -5.71 1.38
C PHE A 58 9.63 -4.36 1.79
N ILE A 59 9.25 -3.90 2.98
CA ILE A 59 9.72 -2.66 3.56
C ILE A 59 10.26 -3.00 4.95
N LYS A 60 11.50 -2.59 5.22
CA LYS A 60 12.09 -2.64 6.56
C LYS A 60 11.97 -1.26 7.17
N ILE A 61 11.35 -1.19 8.35
CA ILE A 61 11.21 0.03 9.16
C ILE A 61 12.09 -0.12 10.39
#